data_AF-A0A7H8QCC2-F1
#
_entry.id   AF-A0A7H8QCC2-F1
#
_cell.length_a   1.000
_cell.length_b   1.000
_cell.length_c   1.000
_cell.angle_alpha   90.00
_cell.angle_beta   90.00
_cell.angle_gamma   90.00
#
_symmetry.space_group_name_H-M   'P 1'
#
loop_
_entity.id
_entity.type
_entity.pdbx_description
1 polymer ?
#
loop_
_entity_poly.entity_id
_entity_poly.type
_entity_poly.pdbx_seq_one_letter_code
_entity_poly.pdbx_strand_id
1 'polypeptide(L)'
;MFNIEIDEEKLTALYLEKVEEHLQEIETEMYFMNSKQLAAYLNLSWNSICTHFLYDEDFPKIRIGSKWLFNRKEVQEYMDNYYEEVRNNGGDILKYRRKG
;
A
#
# COMPACT_ATOMS: atom_id res chain seq x y z
N MET A 1 19.34 -31.28 -40.38
CA MET A 1 18.65 -30.91 -39.13
C MET A 1 19.45 -29.80 -38.49
N PHE A 2 18.86 -28.63 -38.26
CA PHE A 2 19.50 -27.59 -37.46
C PHE A 2 19.24 -27.94 -35.99
N ASN A 3 20.31 -28.25 -35.24
CA ASN A 3 20.25 -28.40 -33.79
C ASN A 3 20.32 -26.99 -33.20
N ILE A 4 19.22 -26.54 -32.62
CA ILE A 4 19.21 -25.32 -31.80
C ILE A 4 19.58 -25.79 -30.39
N GLU A 5 20.85 -25.62 -30.02
CA GLU A 5 21.27 -25.75 -28.63
C GLU A 5 20.83 -24.47 -27.90
N ILE A 6 19.82 -24.62 -27.05
CA ILE A 6 19.32 -23.54 -26.22
C ILE A 6 20.28 -23.39 -25.04
N ASP A 7 20.87 -22.22 -24.92
CA ASP A 7 21.69 -21.82 -23.78
C ASP A 7 20.75 -21.56 -22.58
N GLU A 8 20.65 -22.55 -21.70
CA GLU A 8 19.77 -22.52 -20.52
C GLU A 8 20.09 -21.36 -19.57
N GLU A 9 21.35 -20.93 -19.49
CA GLU A 9 21.75 -19.79 -18.66
C GLU A 9 21.18 -18.49 -19.25
N LYS A 10 21.30 -18.28 -20.57
CA LYS A 10 20.69 -17.12 -21.23
C LYS A 10 19.17 -17.12 -21.13
N LEU A 11 18.54 -18.29 -21.21
CA LEU A 11 17.09 -18.40 -21.06
C LEU A 11 16.63 -18.02 -19.65
N THR A 12 17.38 -18.44 -18.63
CA THR A 12 17.10 -18.12 -17.23
C THR A 12 17.29 -16.63 -16.95
N ALA A 13 18.34 -16.01 -17.50
CA ALA A 13 18.59 -14.58 -17.36
C ALA A 13 17.45 -13.75 -17.99
N LEU A 14 17.02 -14.11 -19.20
CA LEU A 14 15.92 -13.42 -19.90
C LEU A 14 14.58 -13.58 -19.15
N TYR A 15 14.35 -14.75 -18.54
CA TYR A 15 13.18 -14.99 -17.71
C TYR A 15 13.16 -14.08 -16.47
N LEU A 16 14.27 -14.01 -15.74
CA LEU A 16 14.40 -13.16 -14.55
C LEU A 16 14.21 -11.68 -14.89
N GLU A 17 14.83 -11.21 -15.99
CA GLU A 17 14.67 -9.84 -16.48
C GLU A 17 13.20 -9.50 -16.74
N LYS A 18 12.46 -10.38 -17.42
CA LYS A 18 11.03 -10.17 -17.70
C LYS A 18 10.15 -10.21 -16.46
N VAL A 19 10.51 -11.02 -15.47
CA VAL A 19 9.81 -11.04 -14.17
C VAL A 19 10.06 -9.73 -13.41
N GLU A 20 11.31 -9.24 -13.40
CA GLU A 20 11.69 -7.98 -12.76
C GLU A 20 10.95 -6.79 -13.41
N GLU A 21 10.91 -6.74 -14.74
CA GLU A 21 10.18 -5.70 -15.50
C GLU A 21 8.68 -5.72 -15.17
N HIS A 22 8.04 -6.89 -15.14
CA HIS A 22 6.62 -6.98 -14.80
C HIS A 22 6.34 -6.62 -13.33
N LEU A 23 7.25 -6.95 -12.41
CA LEU A 23 7.16 -6.50 -11.02
C LEU A 23 7.26 -4.97 -10.93
N GLN A 24 8.18 -4.35 -11.67
CA GLN A 24 8.33 -2.90 -11.75
C GLN A 24 7.12 -2.21 -12.40
N GLU A 25 6.48 -2.83 -13.40
CA GLU A 25 5.25 -2.30 -14.03
C GLU A 25 4.04 -2.37 -13.08
N ILE A 26 3.94 -3.42 -12.26
CA ILE A 26 2.95 -3.50 -11.17
C ILE A 26 3.22 -2.40 -10.12
N GLU A 27 4.48 -2.02 -9.93
CA GLU A 27 4.93 -0.85 -9.17
C GLU A 27 4.81 0.49 -9.91
N THR A 28 3.99 0.59 -10.98
CA THR A 28 3.48 1.90 -11.40
C THR A 28 2.48 2.39 -10.34
N GLU A 29 2.99 2.68 -9.14
CA GLU A 29 2.26 3.10 -7.97
C GLU A 29 1.55 4.41 -8.30
N MET A 30 0.22 4.39 -8.28
CA MET A 30 -0.53 5.63 -8.25
C MET A 30 -0.05 6.42 -7.03
N TYR A 31 0.56 7.58 -7.27
CA TYR A 31 1.11 8.44 -6.23
C TYR A 31 0.04 8.78 -5.17
N PHE A 32 -1.18 9.08 -5.63
CA PHE A 32 -2.34 9.32 -4.77
C PHE A 32 -3.44 8.28 -4.96
N MET A 33 -4.04 7.87 -3.86
CA MET A 33 -5.32 7.18 -3.81
C MET A 33 -6.44 8.16 -3.55
N ASN A 34 -7.61 7.95 -4.17
CA ASN A 34 -8.86 8.58 -3.74
C ASN A 34 -9.54 7.77 -2.62
N SER A 35 -10.63 8.28 -2.03
CA SER A 35 -11.35 7.60 -0.94
C SER A 35 -11.81 6.17 -1.25
N LYS A 36 -12.21 5.87 -2.50
CA LYS A 36 -12.64 4.51 -2.89
C LYS A 36 -11.45 3.56 -2.95
N GLN A 37 -10.33 4.03 -3.51
CA GLN A 37 -9.09 3.26 -3.58
C GLN A 37 -8.51 3.01 -2.19
N LEU A 38 -8.51 4.01 -1.30
CA LEU A 38 -8.09 3.84 0.08
C LEU A 38 -8.97 2.82 0.83
N ALA A 39 -10.29 2.89 0.66
CA ALA A 39 -11.21 1.92 1.27
C ALA A 39 -10.93 0.49 0.81
N ALA A 40 -10.69 0.28 -0.49
CA ALA A 40 -10.29 -1.02 -1.02
C ALA A 40 -8.90 -1.45 -0.52
N TYR A 41 -7.94 -0.53 -0.46
CA TYR A 41 -6.56 -0.78 -0.03
C TYR A 41 -6.48 -1.24 1.43
N LEU A 42 -7.19 -0.54 2.32
CA LEU A 42 -7.24 -0.89 3.74
C LEU A 42 -8.25 -2.00 4.06
N ASN A 43 -9.03 -2.43 3.06
CA ASN A 43 -10.15 -3.36 3.23
C ASN A 43 -11.15 -2.91 4.33
N LEU A 44 -11.53 -1.64 4.30
CA LEU A 44 -12.40 -1.01 5.29
C LEU A 44 -13.50 -0.16 4.64
N SER A 45 -14.62 -0.01 5.35
CA SER A 45 -15.65 0.94 4.94
C SER A 45 -15.13 2.38 5.08
N TRP A 46 -15.61 3.28 4.22
CA TRP A 46 -15.27 4.70 4.34
C TRP A 46 -15.65 5.31 5.69
N ASN A 47 -16.75 4.85 6.30
CA ASN A 47 -17.17 5.30 7.63
C ASN A 47 -16.18 4.87 8.72
N SER A 48 -15.64 3.66 8.64
CA SER A 48 -14.59 3.18 9.54
C SER A 48 -13.32 4.02 9.41
N ILE A 49 -12.91 4.33 8.18
CA ILE A 49 -11.75 5.20 7.92
C ILE A 49 -11.97 6.60 8.49
N CYS A 50 -13.15 7.19 8.29
CA CYS A 50 -13.50 8.49 8.87
C CYS A 50 -13.43 8.47 10.40
N THR A 51 -13.95 7.41 11.01
CA THR A 51 -14.07 7.31 12.48
C THR A 51 -12.71 7.11 13.15
N HIS A 52 -11.82 6.32 12.53
CA HIS A 52 -10.60 5.85 13.20
C HIS A 52 -9.31 6.49 12.70
N PHE A 53 -9.27 7.00 11.47
CA PHE A 53 -8.02 7.45 10.84
C PHE A 53 -8.07 8.85 10.27
N LEU A 54 -9.15 9.20 9.55
CA LEU A 54 -9.17 10.42 8.74
C LEU A 54 -8.93 11.70 9.54
N TYR A 55 -9.34 11.73 10.81
CA TYR A 55 -9.19 12.92 11.67
C TYR A 55 -7.99 12.84 12.61
N ASP A 56 -7.20 11.77 12.53
CA ASP A 56 -5.89 11.73 13.17
C ASP A 56 -4.97 12.75 12.47
N GLU A 57 -4.24 13.55 13.25
CA GLU A 57 -3.38 14.62 12.74
C GLU A 57 -2.28 14.07 11.82
N ASP A 58 -1.72 12.92 12.19
CA ASP A 58 -0.61 12.28 11.48
C ASP A 58 -1.08 11.44 10.29
N PHE A 59 -2.40 11.25 10.10
CA PHE A 59 -2.90 10.48 8.96
C PHE A 59 -2.65 11.22 7.64
N PRO A 60 -1.95 10.60 6.67
CA PRO A 60 -1.45 11.25 5.45
C PRO A 60 -2.58 11.50 4.46
N LYS A 61 -3.22 12.66 4.64
CA LYS A 61 -4.37 13.12 3.85
C LYS A 61 -4.11 14.53 3.36
N ILE A 62 -4.43 14.78 2.10
CA ILE A 62 -4.53 16.13 1.55
C ILE A 62 -5.90 16.31 0.89
N ARG A 63 -6.33 17.56 0.78
CA ARG A 63 -7.62 17.89 0.20
C ARG A 63 -7.45 18.79 -1.02
N ILE A 64 -8.11 18.42 -2.11
CA ILE A 64 -8.23 19.25 -3.31
C ILE A 64 -9.71 19.51 -3.59
N GLY A 65 -10.17 20.69 -3.21
CA GLY A 65 -11.58 21.05 -3.22
C GLY A 65 -12.43 20.10 -2.38
N SER A 66 -13.30 19.33 -3.03
CA SER A 66 -14.17 18.35 -2.36
C SER A 66 -13.56 16.95 -2.23
N LYS A 67 -12.39 16.68 -2.83
CA LYS A 67 -11.78 15.35 -2.88
C LYS A 67 -10.67 15.19 -1.84
N TRP A 68 -10.63 14.03 -1.21
CA TRP A 68 -9.47 13.57 -0.45
C TRP A 68 -8.51 12.80 -1.34
N LEU A 69 -7.22 13.03 -1.13
CA LEU A 69 -6.11 12.30 -1.74
C LEU A 69 -5.20 11.80 -0.64
N PHE A 70 -4.65 10.60 -0.84
CA PHE A 70 -3.81 9.92 0.13
C PHE A 70 -2.57 9.40 -0.57
N ASN A 71 -1.38 9.77 -0.11
CA ASN A 71 -0.16 9.19 -0.66
C ASN A 71 -0.11 7.71 -0.28
N ARG A 72 0.11 6.82 -1.26
CA ARG A 72 0.07 5.38 -1.01
C ARG A 72 1.14 4.91 -0.03
N LYS A 73 2.37 5.41 -0.18
CA LYS A 73 3.51 5.03 0.67
C LYS A 73 3.34 5.52 2.08
N GLU A 74 2.97 6.80 2.24
CA GLU A 74 2.76 7.37 3.57
C GLU A 74 1.62 6.67 4.30
N VAL A 75 0.52 6.31 3.60
CA VAL A 75 -0.56 5.51 4.21
C VAL A 75 -0.05 4.16 4.69
N GLN A 76 0.77 3.47 3.88
CA GLN A 76 1.34 2.19 4.27
C GLN A 76 2.19 2.33 5.53
N GLU A 77 3.13 3.27 5.54
CA GLU A 77 4.01 3.55 6.68
C GLU A 77 3.21 3.90 7.95
N TYR A 78 2.18 4.75 7.81
CA TYR A 78 1.28 5.07 8.92
C TYR A 78 0.60 3.82 9.48
N MET A 79 0.08 2.95 8.61
CA MET A 79 -0.68 1.77 9.03
C MET A 79 0.23 0.70 9.64
N ASP A 80 1.47 0.55 9.17
CA ASP A 80 2.46 -0.35 9.77
C ASP A 80 2.81 0.08 11.21
N ASN A 81 3.04 1.38 11.42
CA ASN A 81 3.27 1.93 12.76
C ASN A 81 2.03 1.76 13.65
N TYR A 82 0.85 2.10 13.12
CA TYR A 82 -0.41 1.95 13.85
C TYR A 82 -0.70 0.49 14.25
N TYR A 83 -0.39 -0.45 13.35
CA TYR A 83 -0.55 -1.87 13.60
C TYR A 83 0.27 -2.33 14.81
N GLU A 84 1.55 -1.98 14.83
CA GLU A 84 2.44 -2.32 15.95
C GLU A 84 2.00 -1.63 17.25
N GLU A 85 1.63 -0.35 17.19
CA GLU A 85 1.07 0.38 18.33
C GLU A 85 -0.14 -0.34 18.93
N VAL A 86 -1.14 -0.66 18.12
CA VAL A 86 -2.37 -1.32 18.58
C VAL A 86 -2.06 -2.72 19.11
N ARG A 87 -1.25 -3.50 18.38
CA ARG A 87 -0.89 -4.88 18.76
C ARG A 87 -0.17 -4.90 20.11
N ASN A 88 0.77 -3.98 20.32
CA ASN A 88 1.51 -3.84 21.58
C ASN A 88 0.65 -3.29 22.73
N ASN A 89 -0.53 -2.72 22.43
CA ASN A 89 -1.50 -2.20 23.40
C ASN A 89 -2.78 -3.06 23.49
N GLY A 90 -2.69 -4.35 23.21
CA GLY A 90 -3.77 -5.32 23.44
C GLY A 90 -4.61 -5.68 22.21
N GLY A 91 -4.24 -5.19 21.02
CA GLY A 91 -4.77 -5.67 19.74
C GLY A 91 -6.18 -5.20 19.38
N ASP A 92 -6.76 -4.29 20.16
CA ASP A 92 -8.10 -3.75 19.93
C ASP A 92 -8.03 -2.27 19.55
N ILE A 93 -8.22 -1.99 18.25
CA ILE A 93 -8.25 -0.65 17.66
C ILE A 93 -9.23 0.29 18.39
N LEU A 94 -10.36 -0.23 18.88
CA LEU A 94 -11.38 0.59 19.53
C LEU A 94 -11.00 0.99 20.96
N LYS A 95 -10.10 0.22 21.59
CA LYS A 95 -9.60 0.50 22.93
C LYS A 95 -8.27 1.27 22.90
N TYR A 96 -7.54 1.20 21.79
CA TYR A 96 -6.32 1.95 21.61
C TYR A 96 -6.62 3.45 21.47
N ARG A 97 -5.98 4.26 22.30
CA ARG A 97 -5.96 5.72 22.17
C ARG A 97 -4.52 6.16 21.99
N ARG A 98 -4.20 6.78 20.85
CA ARG A 98 -2.91 7.43 20.68
C ARG A 98 -2.77 8.50 21.76
N LYS A 99 -1.62 8.48 22.43
CA LYS A 99 -1.21 9.58 23.29
C LYS A 99 -0.79 10.69 22.33
N GLY A 100 -1.61 11.74 22.23
CA GLY A 100 -1.21 12.98 21.57
C GLY A 100 -0.09 13.69 22.31
#